data_AF-A0AAJ5V204-F1
#
_entry.id   AF-A0AAJ5V204-F1
#
_cell.length_a   1.000
_cell.length_b   1.000
_cell.length_c   1.000
_cell.angle_alpha   90.00
_cell.angle_beta   90.00
_cell.angle_gamma   90.00
#
_symmetry.space_group_name_H-M   'P 1'
#
loop_
_entity.id
_entity.type
_entity.pdbx_description
1 polymer ?
#
loop_
_entity_poly.entity_id
_entity_poly.type
_entity_poly.pdbx_seq_one_letter_code
_entity_poly.pdbx_strand_id
1 'polypeptide(L)' 'MNLIDRAISAFTNKVPAPGSQAEKSAIDAACTVGFNALPGDEMPAQFEGIPLLTEWYSIGLRAQLASVIPQDQA' A
#
# COMPACT_ATOMS: atom_id res chain seq x y z
N MET A 1 0.31 9.53 14.30
CA MET A 1 0.24 8.12 13.85
C MET A 1 0.23 8.14 12.33
N ASN A 2 1.22 7.53 11.68
CA ASN A 2 1.31 7.55 10.22
C ASN A 2 0.17 6.71 9.60
N LEU A 3 -0.06 6.84 8.29
CA LEU A 3 -1.16 6.14 7.60
C LEU A 3 -1.01 4.62 7.72
N ILE A 4 0.20 4.10 7.64
CA ILE A 4 0.51 2.67 7.74
C ILE A 4 0.19 2.12 9.14
N ASP A 5 0.54 2.83 10.21
CA ASP A 5 0.18 2.49 11.58
C ASP A 5 -1.34 2.46 11.77
N ARG A 6 -2.07 3.42 11.17
CA ARG A 6 -3.54 3.42 11.19
C ARG A 6 -4.12 2.21 10.48
N ALA A 7 -3.63 1.91 9.30
CA ALA A 7 -4.12 0.78 8.52
C ALA A 7 -3.79 -0.55 9.21
N ILE A 8 -2.56 -0.75 9.68
CA ILE A 8 -2.16 -1.95 10.44
C ILE A 8 -2.98 -2.07 11.72
N SER A 9 -3.18 -0.98 12.47
CA SER A 9 -4.00 -1.01 13.69
C SER A 9 -5.44 -1.40 13.38
N ALA A 10 -6.01 -0.90 12.27
CA ALA A 10 -7.37 -1.23 11.84
C ALA A 10 -7.52 -2.70 11.42
N PHE A 11 -6.55 -3.25 10.68
CA PHE A 11 -6.58 -4.67 10.28
C PHE A 11 -6.34 -5.63 11.45
N THR A 12 -5.48 -5.24 12.40
CA THR A 12 -5.04 -6.12 13.48
C THR A 12 -5.78 -5.90 14.80
N ASN A 13 -6.61 -4.85 14.91
CA ASN A 13 -7.23 -4.37 16.15
C ASN A 13 -6.23 -4.19 17.32
N LYS A 14 -4.97 -3.83 17.00
CA LYS A 14 -3.90 -3.63 17.99
C LYS A 14 -3.37 -2.20 17.95
N VAL A 15 -3.25 -1.60 19.13
CA VAL A 15 -2.65 -0.27 19.35
C VAL A 15 -1.62 -0.38 20.49
N PRO A 16 -0.33 -0.11 20.25
CA PRO A 16 0.24 0.36 18.98
C PRO A 16 0.23 -0.72 17.88
N ALA A 17 0.25 -0.26 16.62
CA ALA A 17 0.34 -1.14 15.47
C ALA A 17 1.57 -2.07 15.59
N PRO A 18 1.40 -3.40 15.49
CA PRO A 18 2.51 -4.35 15.52
C PRO A 18 3.44 -4.16 14.30
N GLY A 19 4.63 -4.78 14.39
CA GLY A 19 5.67 -4.72 13.36
C GLY A 19 6.77 -3.71 13.69
N SER A 20 7.98 -4.03 13.23
CA SER A 20 9.16 -3.18 13.29
C SER A 20 9.03 -1.95 12.38
N GLN A 21 9.83 -0.93 12.64
CA GLN A 21 9.88 0.26 11.78
C GLN A 21 10.27 -0.09 10.35
N ALA A 22 11.17 -1.07 10.16
CA ALA A 22 11.62 -1.50 8.84
C ALA A 22 10.49 -2.14 8.03
N GLU A 23 9.67 -3.00 8.65
CA GLU A 23 8.51 -3.61 7.99
C GLU A 23 7.48 -2.54 7.58
N LYS A 24 7.21 -1.58 8.47
CA LYS A 24 6.29 -0.47 8.18
C LYS A 24 6.80 0.41 7.03
N SER A 25 8.11 0.69 6.99
CA SER A 25 8.72 1.42 5.88
C SER A 25 8.70 0.65 4.56
N ALA A 26 8.88 -0.68 4.58
CA ALA A 26 8.77 -1.51 3.38
C ALA A 26 7.35 -1.54 2.83
N ILE A 27 6.35 -1.62 3.72
CA ILE A 27 4.92 -1.52 3.38
C ILE A 27 4.61 -0.16 2.74
N ASP A 28 5.06 0.94 3.35
CA ASP A 28 4.87 2.30 2.85
C ASP A 28 5.49 2.48 1.46
N ALA A 29 6.70 1.97 1.26
CA ALA A 29 7.39 2.00 -0.03
C ALA A 29 6.64 1.19 -1.09
N ALA A 30 6.20 -0.04 -0.79
CA ALA A 30 5.44 -0.86 -1.73
C ALA A 30 4.13 -0.17 -2.16
N CYS A 31 3.39 0.38 -1.20
CA CYS A 31 2.16 1.13 -1.46
C CYS A 31 2.43 2.38 -2.31
N THR A 32 3.50 3.13 -2.02
CA THR A 32 3.90 4.31 -2.78
C THR A 32 4.29 3.95 -4.21
N VAL A 33 5.04 2.87 -4.40
CA VAL A 33 5.43 2.40 -5.74
C VAL A 33 4.19 2.00 -6.55
N GLY A 34 3.25 1.27 -5.94
CA GLY A 34 1.98 0.92 -6.59
C GLY A 34 1.14 2.15 -6.97
N PHE A 35 1.07 3.15 -6.09
CA PHE A 35 0.33 4.39 -6.36
C PHE A 35 0.94 5.22 -7.50
N ASN A 36 2.25 5.15 -7.71
CA ASN A 36 2.93 5.89 -8.77
C ASN A 36 3.15 5.06 -10.04
N ALA A 37 2.71 3.80 -10.08
CA ALA A 37 2.84 2.93 -11.24
C ALA A 37 2.05 3.49 -12.43
N LEU A 38 2.64 3.45 -13.61
CA LEU A 38 2.03 3.85 -14.87
C LEU A 38 1.34 2.66 -15.55
N PRO A 39 0.40 2.90 -16.48
CA PRO A 39 -0.19 1.83 -17.27
C PRO A 39 0.88 1.05 -18.02
N GLY A 40 0.96 -0.26 -17.75
CA GLY A 40 1.96 -1.15 -18.34
C GLY A 40 3.21 -1.39 -17.48
N ASP A 41 3.36 -0.70 -16.33
CA ASP A 41 4.40 -1.04 -15.37
C ASP A 41 4.14 -2.41 -14.75
N GLU A 42 5.21 -3.21 -14.67
CA GLU A 42 5.19 -4.51 -13.99
C GLU A 42 5.50 -4.33 -12.49
N MET A 43 5.03 -5.28 -11.69
CA MET A 43 5.36 -5.31 -10.27
C MET A 43 6.87 -5.57 -10.10
N PRO A 44 7.58 -4.84 -9.23
CA PRO A 44 8.97 -5.16 -8.93
C PRO A 44 9.12 -6.59 -8.42
N ALA A 45 10.04 -7.36 -9.00
CA ALA A 45 10.27 -8.78 -8.63
C ALA A 45 10.54 -9.01 -7.13
N GLN A 46 11.13 -8.01 -6.45
CA GLN A 46 11.35 -8.04 -5.00
C GLN A 46 10.06 -8.10 -4.17
N PHE A 47 8.93 -7.62 -4.71
CA PHE A 47 7.62 -7.69 -4.07
C PHE A 47 6.92 -9.01 -4.34
N GLU A 48 7.16 -9.64 -5.50
CA GLU A 48 6.57 -10.94 -5.85
C GLU A 48 7.00 -12.06 -4.90
N GLY A 49 8.23 -11.98 -4.38
CA GLY A 49 8.74 -12.93 -3.38
C GLY A 49 8.19 -12.72 -1.97
N ILE A 50 7.45 -11.63 -1.71
CA ILE A 50 6.97 -11.26 -0.37
C ILE A 50 5.48 -10.91 -0.45
N PRO A 51 4.58 -11.85 -0.11
CA PRO A 51 3.13 -11.68 -0.31
C PRO A 51 2.57 -10.39 0.28
N LEU A 52 3.05 -9.98 1.46
CA LEU A 52 2.62 -8.74 2.09
C LEU A 52 2.95 -7.50 1.22
N LEU A 53 4.14 -7.43 0.61
CA LEU A 53 4.50 -6.31 -0.25
C LEU A 53 3.73 -6.33 -1.57
N THR A 54 3.42 -7.51 -2.11
CA THR A 54 2.53 -7.69 -3.27
C THR A 54 1.15 -7.08 -3.01
N GLU A 55 0.56 -7.36 -1.84
CA GLU A 55 -0.75 -6.84 -1.45
C GLU A 55 -0.73 -5.32 -1.32
N TRP A 56 0.25 -4.77 -0.62
CA TRP A 56 0.37 -3.32 -0.43
C TRP A 56 0.65 -2.56 -1.73
N TYR A 57 1.46 -3.12 -2.63
CA TYR A 57 1.60 -2.59 -4.00
C TYR A 57 0.25 -2.56 -4.72
N SER A 58 -0.51 -3.65 -4.66
CA SER A 58 -1.82 -3.75 -5.31
C SER A 58 -2.84 -2.76 -4.73
N ILE A 59 -2.79 -2.48 -3.42
CA ILE A 59 -3.59 -1.44 -2.77
C ILE A 59 -3.23 -0.06 -3.34
N GLY A 60 -1.93 0.26 -3.43
CA GLY A 60 -1.44 1.50 -4.02
C GLY A 60 -1.95 1.70 -5.45
N LEU A 61 -1.82 0.67 -6.30
CA LEU A 61 -2.28 0.70 -7.70
C LEU A 61 -3.79 0.96 -7.80
N ARG A 62 -4.61 0.29 -6.98
CA ARG A 62 -6.06 0.52 -6.93
C ARG A 62 -6.41 1.93 -6.50
N ALA A 63 -5.67 2.48 -5.53
CA ALA A 63 -5.86 3.86 -5.09
C ALA A 63 -5.53 4.87 -6.18
N GLN A 64 -4.49 4.62 -7.00
CA GLN A 64 -4.18 5.45 -8.16
C GLN A 64 -5.32 5.42 -9.19
N LEU A 65 -5.84 4.24 -9.52
CA LEU A 65 -6.96 4.12 -10.46
C LEU A 65 -8.22 4.85 -9.95
N ALA A 66 -8.52 4.75 -8.65
CA ALA A 66 -9.65 5.45 -8.05
C ALA A 66 -9.47 6.98 -8.04
N SER A 67 -8.23 7.49 -8.01
CA SER A 67 -7.95 8.93 -8.04
C SER A 67 -8.19 9.58 -9.41
N VAL A 68 -8.25 8.77 -10.48
CA VAL A 68 -8.52 9.22 -11.86
C VAL A 68 -10.03 9.28 -12.15
N ILE A 69 -10.87 8.64 -11.32
CA ILE A 69 -12.33 8.71 -11.46
C ILE A 69 -12.79 10.07 -10.91
N PRO A 70 -13.49 10.92 -11.70
CA PRO A 70 -14.01 12.19 -11.20
C PRO A 70 -14.93 11.94 -10.00
N GLN A 71 -14.64 12.59 -8.87
CA GLN A 71 -15.43 12.52 -7.63
C GLN A 71 -16.83 13.19 -7.77
N ASP A 72 -17.17 13.73 -8.94
CA ASP A 72 -18.37 14.55 -9.20
C ASP A 72 -19.58 13.75 -9.72
N GLN A 73 -19.60 12.42 -9.57
CA GLN A 73 -20.79 11.61 -9.83
C GLN A 73 -21.14 10.74 -8.62
N ALA A 74 -21.68 11.39 -7.58
CA ALA A 74 -22.39 10.76 -6.48
C ALA A 74 -23.62 11.59 -6.10
#